data_AF-A0A7C6RII5-F1
#
_entry.id   AF-A0A7C6RII5-F1
#
_cell.length_a   1.000
_cell.length_b   1.000
_cell.length_c   1.000
_cell.angle_alpha   90.00
_cell.angle_beta   90.00
_cell.angle_gamma   90.00
#
_symmetry.space_group_name_H-M   'P 1'
#
loop_
_entity.id
_entity.type
_entity.pdbx_description
1 polymer ?
#
loop_
_entity_poly.entity_id
_entity_poly.type
_entity_poly.pdbx_seq_one_letter_code
_entity_poly.pdbx_strand_id
1 'polypeptide(L)' 'MAKHTHSQWSSRMGFVLAATGSAVGLGNIWKFPYMVGQSGGAAFVLVYLACIALIGVPILVSEWM' A
#
# COMPACT_ATOMS: atom_id res chain seq x y z
N MET A 1 6.05 34.03 22.36
CA MET A 1 4.98 33.09 21.96
C MET A 1 5.49 32.28 20.77
N ALA A 2 6.13 31.13 21.03
CA ALA A 2 6.72 30.30 19.99
C ALA A 2 5.59 29.65 19.17
N LYS A 3 5.51 29.98 17.87
CA LYS A 3 4.62 29.29 16.93
C LYS A 3 5.13 27.85 16.81
N HIS A 4 4.38 26.90 17.35
CA HIS A 4 4.52 25.50 16.96
C HIS A 4 4.06 25.38 15.50
N THR A 5 4.97 25.62 14.57
CA THR A 5 4.75 25.35 13.16
C THR A 5 4.73 23.83 13.01
N HIS A 6 3.53 23.24 12.97
CA HIS A 6 3.39 21.88 12.44
C HIS A 6 4.04 21.89 11.05
N SER A 7 5.02 21.00 10.85
CA SER A 7 5.66 20.79 9.55
C SER A 7 4.63 20.21 8.60
N GLN A 8 3.84 21.10 7.99
CA GLN A 8 2.93 20.75 6.90
C GLN A 8 3.78 20.24 5.74
N TRP A 9 3.46 19.04 5.25
CA TRP A 9 4.11 18.50 4.07
C TRP A 9 3.86 19.46 2.89
N SER A 10 4.96 20.01 2.35
CA SER A 10 4.93 21.01 1.28
C SER A 10 4.17 20.55 0.03
N SER A 11 4.08 19.23 -0.18
CA SER A 11 3.28 18.67 -1.27
C SER A 11 2.55 17.40 -0.84
N ARG A 12 1.25 17.35 -1.15
CA ARG A 12 0.38 16.17 -1.02
C ARG A 12 0.95 14.97 -1.79
N MET A 13 1.61 15.23 -2.93
CA MET A 13 2.33 14.21 -3.70
C MET A 13 3.50 13.63 -2.92
N GLY A 14 4.25 14.46 -2.18
CA GLY A 14 5.34 13.98 -1.35
C GLY A 14 4.83 13.00 -0.29
N PHE A 15 3.72 13.35 0.37
CA PHE A 15 3.15 12.52 1.43
C PHE A 15 2.69 11.16 0.87
N VAL A 16 1.99 11.19 -0.27
CA VAL A 16 1.56 9.98 -0.96
C VAL A 16 2.77 9.14 -1.40
N LEU A 17 3.84 9.76 -1.90
CA LEU A 17 5.04 9.03 -2.35
C LEU A 17 5.79 8.37 -1.18
N ALA A 18 5.90 9.05 -0.05
CA ALA A 18 6.51 8.47 1.16
C ALA A 18 5.64 7.36 1.77
N ALA A 19 4.33 7.55 1.83
CA ALA A 19 3.40 6.50 2.28
C ALA A 19 3.44 5.28 1.34
N THR A 20 3.44 5.51 0.02
CA THR A 20 3.54 4.44 -0.99
C THR A 20 4.88 3.71 -0.91
N GLY A 21 5.98 4.44 -0.67
CA GLY A 21 7.31 3.86 -0.47
C GLY A 21 7.41 3.00 0.80
N SER A 22 6.66 3.35 1.85
CA SER A 22 6.55 2.53 3.07
C SER A 22 5.64 1.31 2.87
N ALA A 23 4.57 1.44 2.08
CA ALA A 23 3.61 0.35 1.85
C ALA A 23 4.14 -0.71 0.86
N VAL A 24 4.90 -0.28 -0.16
CA VAL A 24 5.44 -1.17 -1.20
C VAL A 24 6.89 -1.54 -0.88
N GLY A 25 7.07 -2.59 -0.06
CA GLY A 25 8.40 -3.12 0.29
C GLY A 25 8.92 -4.19 -0.68
N LEU A 26 10.22 -4.49 -0.59
CA LEU A 26 10.92 -5.60 -1.30
C LEU A 26 10.17 -6.93 -1.25
N GLY A 27 9.47 -7.20 -0.15
CA GLY A 27 8.64 -8.38 0.04
C GLY A 27 7.51 -8.50 -0.98
N ASN A 28 6.89 -7.39 -1.41
CA ASN A 28 5.81 -7.41 -2.40
C ASN A 28 6.32 -7.71 -3.82
N ILE A 29 7.60 -7.45 -4.10
CA ILE A 29 8.19 -7.64 -5.44
C ILE A 29 8.70 -9.07 -5.63
N TRP A 30 9.22 -9.72 -4.58
CA TRP A 30 9.80 -11.06 -4.66
C TRP A 30 8.87 -12.18 -4.17
N LYS A 31 8.09 -11.94 -3.11
CA LYS A 31 7.18 -12.97 -2.55
C LYS A 31 5.98 -13.18 -3.46
N PHE A 32 5.49 -12.12 -4.10
CA PHE A 32 4.34 -12.15 -5.00
C PHE A 32 4.55 -13.07 -6.21
N PRO A 33 5.60 -12.92 -7.06
CA PRO A 33 5.81 -13.81 -8.20
C PRO A 33 6.10 -15.26 -7.79
N TYR A 34 6.74 -15.49 -6.65
CA TYR A 34 6.99 -16.83 -6.12
C TYR A 34 5.69 -17.54 -5.69
N MET A 35 4.79 -16.82 -5.00
CA MET A 35 3.49 -17.36 -4.59
C MET A 35 2.56 -17.58 -5.78
N VAL A 36 2.58 -16.66 -6.75
CA VAL A 36 1.88 -16.77 -8.04
C VAL A 36 2.35 -18.01 -8.81
N GLY A 37 3.66 -18.23 -8.92
CA GLY A 37 4.22 -19.37 -9.64
C GLY A 37 3.82 -20.74 -9.06
N GLN A 38 3.74 -20.85 -7.73
CA GLN A 38 3.36 -22.12 -7.07
C GLN A 38 1.84 -22.31 -6.89
N SER A 39 1.05 -21.23 -6.80
CA SER A 39 -0.37 -21.32 -6.42
C SER A 39 -1.33 -21.26 -7.62
N GLY A 40 -0.88 -21.64 -8.82
CA GLY A 40 -1.73 -21.68 -10.02
C GLY A 40 -1.69 -20.43 -10.91
N GLY A 41 -0.63 -19.62 -10.81
CA GLY A 41 -0.35 -18.54 -11.75
C GLY A 41 -1.38 -17.42 -11.74
N ALA A 42 -2.00 -17.17 -12.89
CA ALA A 42 -2.94 -16.05 -13.09
C ALA A 42 -4.20 -16.13 -12.22
N ALA A 43 -4.66 -17.33 -11.84
CA ALA A 43 -5.80 -17.49 -10.94
C ALA A 43 -5.52 -16.92 -9.54
N PHE A 44 -4.29 -17.12 -9.02
CA PHE A 44 -3.86 -16.55 -7.76
C PHE A 44 -3.74 -15.02 -7.83
N VAL A 45 -3.27 -14.48 -8.95
CA VAL A 45 -3.20 -13.02 -9.17
C VAL A 45 -4.60 -12.39 -9.12
N LEU A 46 -5.60 -13.00 -9.75
CA LEU A 46 -6.99 -12.53 -9.72
C LEU A 46 -7.58 -12.53 -8.31
N VAL A 47 -7.39 -13.61 -7.56
CA VAL A 47 -7.87 -13.71 -6.17
C VAL A 47 -7.13 -12.72 -5.25
N TYR A 48 -5.82 -12.53 -5.47
CA TYR A 48 -5.02 -11.55 -4.73
C TYR A 48 -5.50 -10.11 -4.99
N LEU A 49 -5.75 -9.74 -6.24
CA LEU A 49 -6.33 -8.44 -6.60
C LEU A 49 -7.72 -8.24 -5.98
N ALA A 50 -8.58 -9.26 -6.04
CA ALA A 50 -9.90 -9.22 -5.41
C ALA A 50 -9.80 -9.04 -3.89
N CYS A 51 -8.86 -9.73 -3.24
CA CYS A 51 -8.61 -9.63 -1.81
C CYS A 51 -8.07 -8.25 -1.42
N ILE A 52 -7.16 -7.66 -2.21
CA ILE A 52 -6.69 -6.28 -1.99
C ILE A 52 -7.83 -5.27 -2.18
N ALA A 53 -8.68 -5.46 -3.19
CA ALA A 53 -9.82 -4.58 -3.41
C ALA A 53 -10.85 -4.68 -2.28
N LEU A 54 -11.11 -5.89 -1.76
CA LEU A 54 -12.12 -6.15 -0.73
C LEU A 54 -11.62 -5.95 0.71
N ILE A 55 -10.33 -6.08 0.97
CA ILE A 55 -9.76 -5.98 2.32
C ILE A 55 -8.81 -4.79 2.40
N GLY A 56 -7.90 -4.65 1.44
CA GLY A 56 -6.91 -3.57 1.42
C GLY A 56 -7.55 -2.18 1.32
N VAL A 57 -8.51 -1.98 0.43
CA VAL A 57 -9.23 -0.69 0.29
C VAL A 57 -10.01 -0.32 1.56
N PRO A 58 -10.86 -1.18 2.15
CA PRO A 58 -11.58 -0.81 3.37
C PRO A 58 -10.67 -0.65 4.58
N ILE A 59 -9.54 -1.37 4.68
CA ILE A 59 -8.55 -1.12 5.75
C ILE A 59 -7.96 0.28 5.61
N LEU A 60 -7.58 0.69 4.40
CA LEU A 60 -7.02 2.01 4.14
C LEU A 60 -8.03 3.12 4.42
N VAL A 61 -9.30 2.90 4.07
CA VAL A 61 -10.40 3.81 4.38
C VAL A 61 -10.68 3.85 5.88
N SER A 62 -10.61 2.72 6.59
CA SER A 62 -10.82 2.64 8.04
C SER A 62 -9.69 3.29 8.83
N GLU A 63 -8.47 3.32 8.30
CA GLU A 63 -7.34 4.01 8.92
C GLU A 63 -7.36 5.53 8.64
N TRP A 64 -8.01 5.95 7.56
CA TRP A 64 -8.19 7.35 7.19
C TRP A 64 -9.44 8.03 7.80
N MET A 65 -10.44 7.24 8.23
CA MET A 65 -11.67 7.69 8.89
C MET A 65 -11.48 7.80 10.40
#